data_AF-A0A4Z0D350-F1
#
_entry.id   AF-A0A4Z0D350-F1
#
_cell.length_a   1.000
_cell.length_b   1.000
_cell.length_c   1.000
_cell.angle_alpha   90.00
_cell.angle_beta   90.00
_cell.angle_gamma   90.00
#
_symmetry.space_group_name_H-M   'P 1'
#
loop_
_entity.id
_entity.type
_entity.pdbx_description
1 polymer ?
#
loop_
_entity_poly.entity_id
_entity_poly.type
_entity_poly.pdbx_seq_one_letter_code
_entity_poly.pdbx_strand_id
1 'polypeptide(L)'
;MRYICYNNIYIGGAVMASIQVYNSRGNRYVRIIESYREPGMKYPRIRVLKNLGREDELEAKEPGIVERLKKELEESKSLEDTIKKESLINELKNIISENSSNNSKGFPIINYGVKVYESLWKELRLDYFFDYRQNKDSKIEYSLKDVVSLLTYSRLLNPDSKKSTYESRNSYINSKDLELEHLYRGLKFLGIQKDNLEKHINKQLAKTMDRNLNVAFYDVTTYYFESVDADDLRKFGYSKDNKVNQVQVVMGLLIDDQGIPISYELFPGNTNDFKTLVPVIEKLKKTYGIKKIIITADRGLNSKQNLAYLKSEGYDYVMAYKIRSSSRAVKEMVLGDDYKEESSEFKWKLCKFENTVSYQGEKVKLEDNMLITWSLKRAQKDRKDRERLIEKSKKLVESPSALKAEMKKGGKKYVQLSLAIEEPLRFNEKQKEIDEKFDGYYGIQFSDKSLSPEKVLDIYNGLWKIEESFKVLKSNLEARPIYVWTESSIKGHFVMCYLALVLERYLEYKLRQKGIDLSTEKIQEAIESAKIMVVEKESNGLKYYIKSETKDDYDKIVKALGIKEIPSTGLIKNII
;
A
#
# COMPACT_ATOMS: atom_id res chain seq x y z
N MET A 1 -32.34 -38.96 40.86
CA MET A 1 -33.27 -38.15 40.03
C MET A 1 -33.16 -38.63 38.60
N ARG A 2 -34.19 -39.30 38.08
CA ARG A 2 -34.26 -39.74 36.67
C ARG A 2 -34.66 -38.53 35.83
N TYR A 3 -33.80 -38.16 34.88
CA TYR A 3 -34.10 -37.16 33.86
C TYR A 3 -35.00 -37.80 32.81
N ILE A 4 -36.18 -37.25 32.57
CA ILE A 4 -36.98 -37.55 31.37
C ILE A 4 -36.56 -36.52 30.33
N CYS A 5 -35.66 -36.93 29.43
CA CYS A 5 -35.33 -36.16 28.24
C CYS A 5 -36.30 -36.57 27.13
N TYR A 6 -37.14 -35.64 26.67
CA TYR A 6 -37.82 -35.80 25.39
C TYR A 6 -36.79 -35.62 24.26
N ASN A 7 -36.81 -36.56 23.31
CA ASN A 7 -35.93 -36.60 22.14
C ASN A 7 -36.10 -35.34 21.29
N ASN A 8 -35.08 -34.47 21.23
CA ASN A 8 -34.98 -33.46 20.20
C ASN A 8 -34.23 -34.03 18.99
N ILE A 9 -34.95 -34.09 17.87
CA ILE A 9 -34.46 -34.48 16.55
C ILE A 9 -33.48 -33.41 16.06
N TYR A 10 -32.27 -33.84 15.71
CA TYR A 10 -31.24 -32.99 15.11
C TYR A 10 -31.44 -32.92 13.58
N ILE A 11 -31.74 -31.73 13.08
CA ILE A 11 -31.55 -31.39 11.66
C ILE A 11 -30.79 -30.06 11.60
N GLY A 12 -29.53 -30.11 11.14
CA GLY A 12 -28.80 -28.94 10.62
C GLY A 12 -28.26 -27.93 11.63
N GLY A 13 -27.20 -28.29 12.38
CA GLY A 13 -26.10 -27.39 12.77
C GLY A 13 -26.36 -26.09 13.57
N ALA A 14 -27.60 -25.73 13.88
CA ALA A 14 -27.95 -24.52 14.63
C ALA A 14 -28.21 -24.86 16.11
N VAL A 15 -27.55 -24.12 17.00
CA VAL A 15 -27.74 -24.20 18.44
C VAL A 15 -29.06 -23.49 18.78
N MET A 16 -30.14 -24.24 19.04
CA MET A 16 -31.46 -23.67 19.33
C MET A 16 -31.69 -23.45 20.82
N ALA A 17 -32.25 -22.29 21.17
CA ALA A 17 -32.76 -22.02 22.50
C ALA A 17 -34.03 -22.84 22.76
N SER A 18 -34.23 -23.30 23.99
CA SER A 18 -35.43 -24.03 24.40
C SER A 18 -35.83 -23.68 25.83
N ILE A 19 -37.10 -23.90 26.16
CA ILE A 19 -37.59 -23.71 27.52
C ILE A 19 -37.38 -24.98 28.32
N GLN A 20 -36.75 -24.84 29.48
CA GLN A 20 -36.55 -25.91 30.44
C GLN A 20 -37.31 -25.58 31.73
N VAL A 21 -38.16 -26.52 32.12
CA VAL A 21 -38.78 -26.55 33.45
C VAL A 21 -37.97 -27.49 34.35
N TYR A 22 -37.62 -27.06 35.56
CA TYR A 22 -36.87 -27.88 36.51
C TYR A 22 -37.37 -27.70 37.94
N ASN A 23 -37.17 -28.73 38.76
CA ASN A 23 -37.54 -28.72 40.18
C ASN A 23 -36.37 -28.24 41.04
N SER A 24 -36.63 -27.32 41.97
CA SER A 24 -35.68 -26.89 43.00
C SER A 24 -36.41 -26.67 44.32
N ARG A 25 -35.97 -27.37 45.37
CA ARG A 25 -36.52 -27.27 46.75
C ARG A 25 -38.06 -27.37 46.81
N GLY A 26 -38.65 -28.27 46.01
CA GLY A 26 -40.09 -28.52 45.98
C GLY A 26 -40.91 -27.61 45.06
N ASN A 27 -40.30 -26.56 44.48
CA ASN A 27 -40.95 -25.65 43.54
C ASN A 27 -40.48 -25.89 42.10
N ARG A 28 -41.36 -25.65 41.12
CA ARG A 28 -41.06 -25.71 39.69
C ARG A 28 -40.63 -24.34 39.17
N TYR A 29 -39.53 -24.29 38.43
CA TYR A 29 -38.97 -23.07 37.84
C TYR A 29 -38.84 -23.21 36.33
N VAL A 30 -39.06 -22.09 35.63
CA VAL A 30 -38.98 -22.00 34.17
C VAL A 30 -37.76 -21.15 33.79
N ARG A 31 -36.96 -21.64 32.85
CA ARG A 31 -35.81 -20.91 32.29
C ARG A 31 -35.66 -21.18 30.80
N ILE A 32 -35.09 -20.23 30.09
CA ILE A 32 -34.68 -20.37 28.69
C ILE A 32 -33.23 -20.81 28.68
N ILE A 33 -32.94 -21.88 27.94
CA ILE A 33 -31.62 -22.50 27.87
C ILE A 33 -31.16 -22.66 26.43
N GLU A 34 -29.85 -22.80 26.26
CA GLU A 34 -29.19 -23.14 25.00
C GLU A 34 -28.32 -24.38 25.23
N SER A 35 -28.53 -25.42 24.42
CA SER A 35 -27.74 -26.66 24.48
C SER A 35 -26.55 -26.56 23.53
N TYR A 36 -25.32 -26.51 24.05
CA TYR A 36 -24.09 -26.36 23.24
C TYR A 36 -23.09 -27.48 23.55
N ARG A 37 -22.22 -27.79 22.60
CA ARG A 37 -21.16 -28.80 22.76
C ARG A 37 -19.80 -28.13 22.72
N GLU A 38 -19.02 -28.28 23.78
CA GLU A 38 -17.63 -27.83 23.81
C GLU A 38 -16.72 -28.86 23.11
N PRO A 39 -15.69 -28.42 22.36
CA PRO A 39 -14.71 -29.32 21.76
C PRO A 39 -14.07 -30.21 22.84
N GLY A 40 -14.06 -31.53 22.63
CA GLY A 40 -13.50 -32.51 23.59
C GLY A 40 -14.49 -33.06 24.62
N MET A 41 -15.73 -32.55 24.72
CA MET A 41 -16.73 -33.05 25.66
C MET A 41 -17.66 -34.12 25.03
N LYS A 42 -17.90 -35.21 25.78
CA LYS A 42 -18.75 -36.35 25.35
C LYS A 42 -20.25 -36.00 25.35
N TYR A 43 -20.69 -35.08 26.22
CA TYR A 43 -22.10 -34.71 26.40
C TYR A 43 -22.33 -33.21 26.15
N PRO A 44 -23.50 -32.81 25.63
CA PRO A 44 -23.88 -31.41 25.49
C PRO A 44 -24.04 -30.75 26.86
N ARG A 45 -23.63 -29.49 26.96
CA ARG A 45 -23.80 -28.63 28.14
C ARG A 45 -24.96 -27.67 27.92
N ILE A 46 -25.56 -27.26 29.03
CA ILE A 46 -26.68 -26.32 29.04
C ILE A 46 -26.17 -24.96 29.50
N ARG A 47 -26.38 -23.92 28.69
CA ARG A 47 -26.22 -22.51 29.07
C ARG A 47 -27.59 -21.95 29.41
N VAL A 48 -27.74 -21.30 30.56
CA VAL A 48 -28.98 -20.60 30.90
C VAL A 48 -28.94 -19.21 30.26
N LEU A 49 -29.88 -18.94 29.35
CA LEU A 49 -29.98 -17.63 28.69
C LEU A 49 -30.75 -16.64 29.56
N LYS A 50 -31.88 -17.09 30.15
CA LYS A 50 -32.77 -16.25 30.97
C LYS A 50 -33.52 -17.09 31.98
N ASN A 51 -33.59 -16.64 33.23
CA ASN A 51 -34.49 -17.22 34.23
C ASN A 51 -35.84 -16.49 34.16
N LEU A 52 -36.93 -17.24 34.01
CA LEU A 52 -38.29 -16.67 33.92
C LEU A 52 -39.00 -16.64 35.28
N GLY A 53 -38.54 -17.47 36.23
CA GLY A 53 -39.06 -17.50 37.60
C GLY A 53 -39.81 -18.78 37.90
N ARG A 54 -40.70 -18.72 38.89
CA ARG A 54 -41.52 -19.84 39.35
C ARG A 54 -42.69 -20.10 38.40
N GLU A 55 -42.94 -21.36 38.10
CA GLU A 55 -43.98 -21.76 37.15
C GLU A 55 -45.39 -21.43 37.65
N ASP A 56 -45.67 -21.62 38.94
CA ASP A 56 -46.96 -21.33 39.54
C ASP A 56 -47.30 -19.83 39.53
N GLU A 57 -46.29 -18.97 39.71
CA GLU A 57 -46.47 -17.51 39.60
C GLU A 57 -46.67 -17.04 38.16
N LEU A 58 -46.03 -17.71 37.20
CA LEU A 58 -46.18 -17.43 35.77
C LEU A 58 -47.57 -17.85 35.29
N GLU A 59 -48.00 -19.08 35.63
CA GLU A 59 -49.34 -19.61 35.28
C GLU A 59 -50.47 -18.85 35.97
N ALA A 60 -50.25 -18.33 37.19
CA ALA A 60 -51.24 -17.49 37.88
C ALA A 60 -51.44 -16.12 37.20
N LYS A 61 -50.41 -15.58 36.55
CA LYS A 61 -50.52 -14.33 35.77
C LYS A 61 -51.16 -14.58 34.41
N GLU A 62 -50.81 -15.69 33.78
CA GLU A 62 -51.31 -16.05 32.46
C GLU A 62 -51.31 -17.58 32.28
N PRO A 63 -52.48 -18.23 32.28
CA PRO A 63 -52.58 -19.67 32.05
C PRO A 63 -52.05 -20.08 30.68
N GLY A 64 -51.17 -21.08 30.62
CA GLY A 64 -50.58 -21.61 29.38
C GLY A 64 -49.38 -20.82 28.85
N ILE A 65 -48.85 -19.88 29.65
CA ILE A 65 -47.71 -19.03 29.27
C ILE A 65 -46.47 -19.84 28.87
N VAL A 66 -46.20 -20.97 29.52
CA VAL A 66 -45.01 -21.80 29.22
C VAL A 66 -45.09 -22.40 27.82
N GLU A 67 -46.26 -22.88 27.41
CA GLU A 67 -46.47 -23.51 26.10
C GLU A 67 -46.48 -22.46 24.98
N ARG A 68 -47.07 -21.28 25.23
CA ARG A 68 -46.98 -20.15 24.31
C ARG A 68 -45.54 -19.71 24.09
N LEU A 69 -44.77 -19.52 25.17
CA LEU A 69 -43.38 -19.08 25.08
C LEU A 69 -42.49 -20.10 24.34
N LYS A 70 -42.77 -21.41 24.46
CA LYS A 70 -42.08 -22.43 23.66
C LYS A 70 -42.35 -22.21 22.17
N LYS A 71 -43.63 -22.07 21.80
CA LYS A 71 -44.06 -21.87 20.43
C LYS A 71 -43.50 -20.57 19.84
N GLU A 72 -43.55 -19.47 20.58
CA GLU A 72 -42.97 -18.18 20.18
C GLU A 72 -41.46 -18.26 19.97
N LEU A 73 -40.73 -19.01 20.82
CA LEU A 73 -39.29 -19.19 20.69
C LEU A 73 -38.91 -20.07 19.48
N GLU A 74 -39.73 -21.08 19.17
CA GLU A 74 -39.56 -21.94 17.99
C GLU A 74 -39.90 -21.22 16.68
N GLU A 75 -40.92 -20.35 16.69
CA GLU A 75 -41.41 -19.66 15.49
C GLU A 75 -40.67 -18.33 15.21
N SER A 76 -40.04 -17.71 16.22
CA SER A 76 -39.42 -16.39 16.11
C SER A 76 -37.90 -16.41 16.31
N LYS A 77 -37.16 -16.52 15.19
CA LYS A 77 -35.70 -16.35 15.18
C LYS A 77 -35.25 -15.00 15.77
N SER A 78 -36.01 -13.93 15.55
CA SER A 78 -35.68 -12.61 16.09
C SER A 78 -35.77 -12.55 17.61
N LEU A 79 -36.73 -13.26 18.22
CA LEU A 79 -36.87 -13.34 19.67
C LEU A 79 -35.72 -14.14 20.28
N GLU A 80 -35.39 -15.27 19.67
CA GLU A 80 -34.24 -16.09 20.06
C GLU A 80 -32.92 -15.27 20.02
N ASP A 81 -32.68 -14.54 18.93
CA ASP A 81 -31.51 -13.66 18.79
C ASP A 81 -31.47 -12.56 19.87
N THR A 82 -32.63 -11.99 20.20
CA THR A 82 -32.76 -10.97 21.25
C THR A 82 -32.38 -11.54 22.62
N ILE A 83 -32.91 -12.71 22.98
CA ILE A 83 -32.63 -13.37 24.25
C ILE A 83 -31.15 -13.76 24.36
N LYS A 84 -30.57 -14.29 23.28
CA LYS A 84 -29.13 -14.62 23.23
C LYS A 84 -28.27 -13.37 23.43
N LYS A 85 -28.65 -12.25 22.82
CA LYS A 85 -27.95 -10.96 22.99
C LYS A 85 -28.05 -10.41 24.42
N GLU A 86 -29.24 -10.46 25.04
CA GLU A 86 -29.44 -10.07 26.44
C GLU A 86 -28.56 -10.90 27.39
N SER A 87 -28.56 -12.23 27.20
CA SER A 87 -27.75 -13.16 27.99
C SER A 87 -26.26 -12.83 27.91
N LEU A 88 -25.76 -12.61 26.69
CA LEU A 88 -24.37 -12.24 26.43
C LEU A 88 -23.97 -10.92 27.10
N ILE A 89 -24.84 -9.90 27.04
CA ILE A 89 -24.60 -8.60 27.68
C ILE A 89 -24.52 -8.76 29.20
N ASN A 90 -25.41 -9.56 29.80
CA ASN A 90 -25.37 -9.82 31.24
C ASN A 90 -24.10 -10.59 31.64
N GLU A 91 -23.67 -11.56 30.82
CA GLU A 91 -22.40 -12.26 31.03
C GLU A 91 -21.20 -11.30 30.98
N LEU A 92 -21.14 -10.40 29.99
CA LEU A 92 -20.10 -9.37 29.89
C LEU A 92 -20.09 -8.43 31.11
N LYS A 93 -21.26 -7.97 31.57
CA LYS A 93 -21.37 -7.13 32.78
C LYS A 93 -20.77 -7.83 33.99
N ASN A 94 -21.07 -9.11 34.18
CA ASN A 94 -20.54 -9.89 35.28
C ASN A 94 -19.02 -10.00 35.20
N ILE A 95 -18.47 -10.37 34.03
CA ILE A 95 -17.01 -10.51 33.86
C ILE A 95 -16.28 -9.19 34.08
N ILE A 96 -16.85 -8.06 33.63
CA ILE A 96 -16.27 -6.73 33.86
C ILE A 96 -16.27 -6.41 35.35
N SER A 97 -17.37 -6.68 36.06
CA SER A 97 -17.47 -6.43 37.50
C SER A 97 -16.50 -7.28 38.34
N GLU A 98 -16.31 -8.55 37.98
CA GLU A 98 -15.34 -9.46 38.60
C GLU A 98 -13.90 -8.96 38.39
N ASN A 99 -13.55 -8.60 37.15
CA ASN A 99 -12.21 -8.10 36.82
C ASN A 99 -11.89 -6.75 37.49
N SER A 100 -12.88 -5.87 37.61
CA SER A 100 -12.70 -4.55 38.24
C SER A 100 -12.32 -4.65 39.72
N SER A 101 -12.69 -5.76 40.37
CA SER A 101 -12.39 -6.04 41.77
C SER A 101 -11.00 -6.66 41.97
N ASN A 102 -10.45 -7.32 40.94
CA ASN A 102 -9.28 -8.21 41.08
C ASN A 102 -8.04 -7.79 40.27
N ASN A 103 -8.14 -6.83 39.33
CA ASN A 103 -7.06 -6.55 38.38
C ASN A 103 -6.81 -5.04 38.18
N SER A 104 -5.56 -4.60 38.31
CA SER A 104 -5.14 -3.21 38.01
C SER A 104 -4.79 -2.99 36.53
N LYS A 105 -4.73 -4.06 35.73
CA LYS A 105 -4.46 -4.01 34.29
C LYS A 105 -5.77 -3.86 33.51
N GLY A 106 -5.80 -2.93 32.55
CA GLY A 106 -6.94 -2.73 31.65
C GLY A 106 -7.15 -3.90 30.68
N PHE A 107 -8.28 -3.88 29.96
CA PHE A 107 -8.62 -4.90 28.97
C PHE A 107 -7.78 -4.75 27.68
N PRO A 108 -7.30 -5.86 27.08
CA PRO A 108 -6.61 -5.82 25.80
C PRO A 108 -7.49 -5.24 24.69
N ILE A 109 -6.90 -4.39 23.85
CA ILE A 109 -7.53 -3.87 22.65
C ILE A 109 -6.85 -4.50 21.43
N ILE A 110 -7.64 -5.06 20.53
CA ILE A 110 -7.16 -5.76 19.34
C ILE A 110 -7.78 -5.12 18.10
N ASN A 111 -6.97 -4.87 17.07
CA ASN A 111 -7.42 -4.47 15.75
C ASN A 111 -7.96 -5.68 14.98
N TYR A 112 -9.24 -5.63 14.58
CA TYR A 112 -9.84 -6.62 13.70
C TYR A 112 -10.00 -6.09 12.26
N GLY A 113 -9.76 -4.79 12.04
CA GLY A 113 -9.75 -4.17 10.72
C GLY A 113 -8.77 -4.82 9.74
N VAL A 114 -7.67 -5.37 10.26
CA VAL A 114 -6.66 -6.13 9.49
C VAL A 114 -7.26 -7.18 8.54
N LYS A 115 -8.47 -7.68 8.82
CA LYS A 115 -9.26 -8.54 7.94
C LYS A 115 -9.44 -8.01 6.52
N VAL A 116 -9.41 -6.70 6.34
CA VAL A 116 -9.40 -6.06 5.02
C VAL A 116 -8.19 -6.52 4.22
N TYR A 117 -6.99 -6.45 4.79
CA TYR A 117 -5.77 -6.93 4.14
C TYR A 117 -5.70 -8.46 4.08
N GLU A 118 -6.22 -9.18 5.08
CA GLU A 118 -6.32 -10.64 5.00
C GLU A 118 -7.20 -11.10 3.84
N SER A 119 -8.28 -10.36 3.53
CA SER A 119 -9.14 -10.64 2.39
C SER A 119 -8.37 -10.54 1.07
N LEU A 120 -7.61 -9.45 0.89
CA LEU A 120 -6.76 -9.25 -0.29
C LEU A 120 -5.64 -10.29 -0.37
N TRP A 121 -5.04 -10.64 0.77
CA TRP A 121 -4.02 -11.67 0.88
C TRP A 121 -4.52 -13.03 0.40
N LYS A 122 -5.74 -13.42 0.82
CA LYS A 122 -6.41 -14.65 0.39
C LYS A 122 -6.78 -14.60 -1.09
N GLU A 123 -7.30 -13.48 -1.58
CA GLU A 123 -7.62 -13.27 -3.00
C GLU A 123 -6.39 -13.41 -3.89
N LEU A 124 -5.25 -12.86 -3.47
CA LEU A 124 -3.95 -13.02 -4.14
C LEU A 124 -3.28 -14.38 -3.86
N ARG A 125 -3.96 -15.31 -3.18
CA ARG A 125 -3.49 -16.67 -2.88
C ARG A 125 -2.07 -16.69 -2.28
N LEU A 126 -1.78 -15.76 -1.38
CA LEU A 126 -0.43 -15.63 -0.80
C LEU A 126 -0.13 -16.76 0.19
N ASP A 127 -1.13 -17.30 0.89
CA ASP A 127 -0.96 -18.50 1.72
C ASP A 127 -0.40 -19.67 0.91
N TYR A 128 -1.02 -19.96 -0.24
CA TYR A 128 -0.55 -20.99 -1.17
C TYR A 128 0.89 -20.72 -1.62
N PHE A 129 1.22 -19.47 -1.97
CA PHE A 129 2.56 -19.11 -2.40
C PHE A 129 3.60 -19.39 -1.31
N PHE A 130 3.37 -18.90 -0.09
CA PHE A 130 4.33 -19.05 1.00
C PHE A 130 4.44 -20.49 1.48
N ASP A 131 3.33 -21.22 1.60
CA ASP A 131 3.35 -22.64 1.97
C ASP A 131 4.12 -23.48 0.92
N TYR A 132 3.84 -23.25 -0.37
CA TYR A 132 4.55 -23.95 -1.46
C TYR A 132 6.05 -23.65 -1.46
N ARG A 133 6.42 -22.37 -1.34
CA ARG A 133 7.83 -21.94 -1.37
C ARG A 133 8.59 -22.35 -0.12
N GLN A 134 7.96 -22.32 1.04
CA GLN A 134 8.54 -22.82 2.28
C GLN A 134 8.90 -24.30 2.13
N ASN A 135 7.96 -25.13 1.66
CA ASN A 135 8.15 -26.57 1.51
C ASN A 135 9.18 -26.93 0.44
N LYS A 136 9.25 -26.16 -0.66
CA LYS A 136 10.14 -26.45 -1.78
C LYS A 136 11.55 -25.90 -1.59
N ASP A 137 11.67 -24.68 -1.08
CA ASP A 137 12.89 -23.89 -1.15
C ASP A 137 13.54 -23.68 0.23
N SER A 138 13.01 -24.28 1.31
CA SER A 138 13.56 -24.12 2.66
C SER A 138 13.35 -25.34 3.57
N LYS A 139 14.03 -25.33 4.72
CA LYS A 139 13.81 -26.26 5.85
C LYS A 139 13.20 -25.53 7.06
N ILE A 140 12.48 -24.44 6.83
CA ILE A 140 11.89 -23.64 7.90
C ILE A 140 10.72 -24.44 8.51
N GLU A 141 10.73 -24.60 9.83
CA GLU A 141 9.72 -25.37 10.56
C GLU A 141 8.57 -24.51 11.09
N TYR A 142 8.79 -23.21 11.31
CA TYR A 142 7.73 -22.28 11.71
C TYR A 142 6.89 -21.82 10.51
N SER A 143 5.68 -21.33 10.76
CA SER A 143 4.77 -20.87 9.69
C SER A 143 5.28 -19.57 9.05
N LEU A 144 5.82 -19.66 7.83
CA LEU A 144 6.36 -18.49 7.15
C LEU A 144 5.25 -17.54 6.69
N LYS A 145 4.11 -18.05 6.26
CA LYS A 145 2.96 -17.20 5.86
C LYS A 145 2.51 -16.32 7.01
N ASP A 146 2.52 -16.82 8.25
CA ASP A 146 2.11 -16.07 9.43
C ASP A 146 3.14 -15.00 9.80
N VAL A 147 4.44 -15.30 9.63
CA VAL A 147 5.51 -14.31 9.81
C VAL A 147 5.40 -13.18 8.77
N VAL A 148 5.25 -13.54 7.49
CA VAL A 148 5.23 -12.53 6.42
C VAL A 148 3.94 -11.73 6.46
N SER A 149 2.79 -12.34 6.74
CA SER A 149 1.53 -11.64 6.88
C SER A 149 1.57 -10.64 8.03
N LEU A 150 2.07 -11.04 9.21
CA LEU A 150 2.28 -10.14 10.35
C LEU A 150 3.21 -8.96 9.97
N LEU A 151 4.36 -9.25 9.35
CA LEU A 151 5.29 -8.20 8.92
C LEU A 151 4.66 -7.22 7.92
N THR A 152 3.83 -7.72 7.02
CA THR A 152 3.18 -6.93 5.97
C THR A 152 2.03 -6.10 6.54
N TYR A 153 1.18 -6.67 7.38
CA TYR A 153 0.06 -5.96 8.01
C TYR A 153 0.54 -4.91 8.99
N SER A 154 1.55 -5.22 9.80
CA SER A 154 2.20 -4.21 10.65
C SER A 154 2.81 -3.11 9.81
N ARG A 155 3.42 -3.43 8.67
CA ARG A 155 3.95 -2.41 7.76
C ARG A 155 2.87 -1.52 7.14
N LEU A 156 1.65 -2.02 6.98
CA LEU A 156 0.49 -1.28 6.46
C LEU A 156 -0.23 -0.45 7.53
N LEU A 157 -0.23 -0.87 8.80
CA LEU A 157 -1.04 -0.24 9.84
C LEU A 157 -0.22 0.51 10.89
N ASN A 158 0.88 -0.09 11.34
CA ASN A 158 1.72 0.42 12.42
C ASN A 158 3.20 0.16 12.08
N PRO A 159 3.73 0.84 11.04
CA PRO A 159 5.07 0.55 10.52
C PRO A 159 6.15 0.89 11.55
N ASP A 160 6.97 -0.10 11.91
CA ASP A 160 8.09 0.06 12.85
C ASP A 160 9.15 -1.04 12.59
N SER A 161 10.23 -1.03 13.35
CA SER A 161 11.22 -2.08 13.51
C SER A 161 10.60 -3.47 13.71
N LYS A 162 11.35 -4.51 13.33
CA LYS A 162 10.89 -5.91 13.45
C LYS A 162 10.71 -6.33 14.91
N LYS A 163 11.49 -5.72 15.82
CA LYS A 163 11.33 -5.88 17.25
C LYS A 163 10.00 -5.29 17.75
N SER A 164 9.68 -4.06 17.38
CA SER A 164 8.40 -3.43 17.74
C SER A 164 7.21 -4.21 17.15
N THR A 165 7.31 -4.67 15.89
CA THR A 165 6.31 -5.57 15.28
C THR A 165 6.12 -6.86 16.08
N TYR A 166 7.19 -7.46 16.60
CA TYR A 166 7.11 -8.66 17.44
C TYR A 166 6.44 -8.38 18.79
N GLU A 167 6.80 -7.27 19.44
CA GLU A 167 6.25 -6.87 20.74
C GLU A 167 4.75 -6.57 20.65
N SER A 168 4.31 -6.00 19.51
CA SER A 168 2.91 -5.70 19.20
C SER A 168 2.17 -6.80 18.43
N ARG A 169 2.73 -8.00 18.27
CA ARG A 169 2.13 -9.07 17.43
C ARG A 169 0.72 -9.51 17.85
N ASN A 170 0.39 -9.32 19.13
CA ASN A 170 -0.92 -9.65 19.70
C ASN A 170 -1.95 -8.52 19.57
N SER A 171 -1.58 -7.40 18.92
CA SER A 171 -2.48 -6.27 18.66
C SER A 171 -3.45 -6.53 17.51
N TYR A 172 -3.28 -7.62 16.75
CA TYR A 172 -4.18 -7.99 15.65
C TYR A 172 -5.00 -9.23 16.00
N ILE A 173 -6.20 -9.32 15.42
CA ILE A 173 -7.01 -10.54 15.51
C ILE A 173 -6.27 -11.72 14.89
N ASN A 174 -6.56 -12.94 15.36
CA ASN A 174 -5.93 -14.16 14.87
C ASN A 174 -4.39 -14.18 15.04
N SER A 175 -3.88 -13.51 16.06
CA SER A 175 -2.45 -13.52 16.37
C SER A 175 -1.92 -14.94 16.54
N LYS A 176 -0.70 -15.16 16.05
CA LYS A 176 -0.05 -16.46 16.03
C LYS A 176 1.09 -16.50 17.03
N ASP A 177 1.36 -17.69 17.53
CA ASP A 177 2.54 -17.91 18.36
C ASP A 177 3.78 -17.92 17.48
N LEU A 178 4.56 -16.85 17.58
CA LEU A 178 5.75 -16.60 16.79
C LEU A 178 6.84 -16.14 17.75
N GLU A 179 8.10 -16.41 17.39
CA GLU A 179 9.29 -15.92 18.09
C GLU A 179 9.95 -14.78 17.33
N LEU A 180 10.72 -13.96 18.03
CA LEU A 180 11.40 -12.79 17.43
C LEU A 180 12.33 -13.20 16.28
N GLU A 181 13.04 -14.31 16.44
CA GLU A 181 13.96 -14.82 15.41
C GLU A 181 13.25 -15.23 14.12
N HIS A 182 11.99 -15.66 14.19
CA HIS A 182 11.19 -16.02 13.02
C HIS A 182 11.02 -14.83 12.08
N LEU A 183 10.80 -13.62 12.63
CA LEU A 183 10.62 -12.39 11.83
C LEU A 183 11.89 -12.03 11.06
N TYR A 184 13.06 -12.08 11.71
CA TYR A 184 14.33 -11.76 11.05
C TYR A 184 14.75 -12.82 10.02
N ARG A 185 14.54 -14.11 10.31
CA ARG A 185 14.79 -15.20 9.36
C ARG A 185 13.81 -15.14 8.17
N GLY A 186 12.55 -14.77 8.42
CA GLY A 186 11.53 -14.54 7.40
C GLY A 186 11.93 -13.47 6.37
N LEU A 187 12.59 -12.38 6.80
CA LEU A 187 13.11 -11.37 5.87
C LEU A 187 14.14 -11.95 4.89
N LYS A 188 15.07 -12.78 5.37
CA LYS A 188 16.09 -13.39 4.50
C LYS A 188 15.42 -14.25 3.43
N PHE A 189 14.42 -15.04 3.82
CA PHE A 189 13.62 -15.83 2.89
C PHE A 189 12.90 -14.95 1.86
N LEU A 190 12.26 -13.86 2.30
CA LEU A 190 11.59 -12.92 1.40
C LEU A 190 12.56 -12.35 0.35
N GLY A 191 13.76 -11.96 0.76
CA GLY A 191 14.79 -11.46 -0.15
C GLY A 191 15.13 -12.46 -1.26
N ILE A 192 15.21 -13.76 -0.93
CA ILE A 192 15.46 -14.83 -1.89
C ILE A 192 14.25 -15.04 -2.83
N GLN A 193 13.03 -14.96 -2.29
CA GLN A 193 11.81 -15.24 -3.04
C GLN A 193 11.23 -14.04 -3.81
N LYS A 194 11.89 -12.87 -3.79
CA LYS A 194 11.46 -11.65 -4.46
C LYS A 194 10.86 -11.91 -5.86
N ASP A 195 11.66 -12.45 -6.77
CA ASP A 195 11.26 -12.60 -8.18
C ASP A 195 10.11 -13.61 -8.35
N ASN A 196 10.04 -14.62 -7.49
CA ASN A 196 8.96 -15.60 -7.48
C ASN A 196 7.65 -14.98 -6.95
N LEU A 197 7.75 -14.13 -5.92
CA LEU A 197 6.62 -13.42 -5.33
C LEU A 197 6.05 -12.40 -6.31
N GLU A 198 6.91 -11.60 -6.95
CA GLU A 198 6.51 -10.67 -8.01
C GLU A 198 5.74 -11.41 -9.11
N LYS A 199 6.29 -12.49 -9.66
CA LYS A 199 5.61 -13.31 -10.68
C LYS A 199 4.25 -13.83 -10.22
N HIS A 200 4.16 -14.33 -8.99
CA HIS A 200 2.91 -14.85 -8.44
C HIS A 200 1.85 -13.76 -8.33
N ILE A 201 2.19 -12.63 -7.70
CA ILE A 201 1.28 -11.49 -7.50
C ILE A 201 0.79 -10.96 -8.84
N ASN A 202 1.69 -10.68 -9.77
CA ASN A 202 1.34 -10.17 -11.09
C ASN A 202 0.40 -11.13 -11.84
N LYS A 203 0.63 -12.45 -11.72
CA LYS A 203 -0.26 -13.47 -12.29
C LYS A 203 -1.64 -13.52 -11.62
N GLN A 204 -1.75 -13.30 -10.31
CA GLN A 204 -3.06 -13.26 -9.66
C GLN A 204 -3.81 -11.98 -9.99
N LEU A 205 -3.13 -10.82 -9.97
CA LEU A 205 -3.72 -9.54 -10.36
C LEU A 205 -4.25 -9.58 -11.80
N ALA A 206 -3.49 -10.13 -12.76
CA ALA A 206 -3.95 -10.27 -14.14
C ALA A 206 -5.21 -11.16 -14.30
N LYS A 207 -5.60 -11.94 -13.28
CA LYS A 207 -6.86 -12.72 -13.28
C LYS A 207 -8.02 -11.97 -12.65
N THR A 208 -7.76 -11.07 -11.71
CA THR A 208 -8.80 -10.33 -10.97
C THR A 208 -9.08 -8.94 -11.52
N MET A 209 -8.18 -8.38 -12.32
CA MET A 209 -8.36 -7.08 -12.97
C MET A 209 -7.92 -7.14 -14.43
N ASP A 210 -8.56 -6.32 -15.26
CA ASP A 210 -8.10 -6.05 -16.62
C ASP A 210 -6.89 -5.12 -16.57
N ARG A 211 -5.73 -5.72 -16.26
CA ARG A 211 -4.50 -4.99 -16.01
C ARG A 211 -3.85 -4.60 -17.32
N ASN A 212 -3.95 -3.33 -17.67
CA ASN A 212 -3.30 -2.78 -18.87
C ASN A 212 -1.78 -2.64 -18.66
N LEU A 213 -1.02 -3.61 -19.17
CA LEU A 213 0.45 -3.57 -19.19
C LEU A 213 1.02 -2.89 -20.45
N ASN A 214 0.19 -2.22 -21.26
CA ASN A 214 0.68 -1.49 -22.43
C ASN A 214 1.41 -0.21 -22.05
N VAL A 215 1.19 0.33 -20.85
CA VAL A 215 1.87 1.51 -20.33
C VAL A 215 2.46 1.16 -18.96
N ALA A 216 3.73 1.48 -18.75
CA ALA A 216 4.35 1.40 -17.43
C ALA A 216 5.13 2.66 -17.10
N PHE A 217 5.09 3.02 -15.83
CA PHE A 217 5.82 4.16 -15.29
C PHE A 217 7.03 3.67 -14.53
N TYR A 218 8.18 4.25 -14.82
CA TYR A 218 9.45 3.94 -14.18
C TYR A 218 10.08 5.20 -13.60
N ASP A 219 10.48 5.12 -12.34
CA ASP A 219 11.24 6.16 -11.65
C ASP A 219 12.09 5.51 -10.56
N VAL A 220 13.08 6.26 -10.08
CA VAL A 220 13.98 5.83 -9.02
C VAL A 220 13.89 6.75 -7.82
N THR A 221 14.10 6.19 -6.63
CA THR A 221 14.27 6.99 -5.41
C THR A 221 15.42 6.46 -4.57
N THR A 222 15.89 7.27 -3.64
CA THR A 222 16.94 6.90 -2.70
C THR A 222 16.37 6.60 -1.31
N TYR A 223 16.93 5.60 -0.64
CA TYR A 223 16.68 5.29 0.76
C TYR A 223 17.99 5.30 1.53
N TYR A 224 18.17 6.31 2.38
CA TYR A 224 19.35 6.45 3.22
C TYR A 224 19.24 5.61 4.50
N PHE A 225 20.39 5.29 5.07
CA PHE A 225 20.53 4.62 6.36
C PHE A 225 21.07 5.62 7.38
N GLU A 226 20.70 5.48 8.65
CA GLU A 226 21.34 6.20 9.75
C GLU A 226 22.72 5.57 10.05
N SER A 227 23.61 5.61 9.06
CA SER A 227 24.93 4.97 9.08
C SER A 227 25.87 5.59 8.05
N VAL A 228 27.16 5.45 8.30
CA VAL A 228 28.26 5.85 7.42
C VAL A 228 29.04 4.65 6.87
N ASP A 229 28.63 3.43 7.22
CA ASP A 229 29.35 2.21 6.86
C ASP A 229 28.94 1.74 5.47
N ALA A 230 29.85 1.92 4.50
CA ALA A 230 29.60 1.51 3.13
C ALA A 230 29.89 0.02 2.92
N ASP A 231 29.08 -0.61 2.07
CA ASP A 231 29.28 -1.97 1.57
C ASP A 231 28.93 -2.03 0.07
N ASP A 232 28.77 -3.23 -0.48
CA ASP A 232 28.49 -3.41 -1.91
C ASP A 232 27.17 -2.79 -2.36
N LEU A 233 26.18 -2.73 -1.48
CA LEU A 233 24.84 -2.19 -1.76
C LEU A 233 24.66 -0.78 -1.15
N ARG A 234 25.01 -0.59 0.11
CA ARG A 234 24.91 0.69 0.81
C ARG A 234 26.12 1.55 0.48
N LYS A 235 25.96 2.55 -0.38
CA LYS A 235 27.06 3.45 -0.78
C LYS A 235 26.66 4.91 -0.67
N PHE A 236 27.65 5.80 -0.48
CA PHE A 236 27.44 7.24 -0.56
C PHE A 236 27.11 7.64 -2.00
N GLY A 237 26.17 8.57 -2.18
CA GLY A 237 25.82 9.07 -3.52
C GLY A 237 24.95 10.30 -3.48
N TYR A 238 24.29 10.61 -4.60
CA TYR A 238 23.33 11.69 -4.65
C TYR A 238 22.06 11.30 -3.88
N SER A 239 21.78 11.97 -2.77
CA SER A 239 20.58 11.69 -1.95
C SER A 239 19.42 12.62 -2.32
N LYS A 240 18.28 12.06 -2.73
CA LYS A 240 17.05 12.85 -2.96
C LYS A 240 16.47 13.45 -1.66
N ASP A 241 16.87 12.93 -0.50
CA ASP A 241 16.52 13.45 0.84
C ASP A 241 17.59 14.39 1.44
N ASN A 242 18.58 14.86 0.66
CA ASN A 242 19.71 15.70 1.10
C ASN A 242 20.59 15.11 2.23
N LYS A 243 20.63 13.78 2.38
CA LYS A 243 21.45 13.02 3.33
C LYS A 243 22.81 12.66 2.72
N VAL A 244 23.66 13.67 2.56
CA VAL A 244 24.94 13.55 1.83
C VAL A 244 26.03 12.79 2.59
N ASN A 245 25.91 12.66 3.92
CA ASN A 245 26.88 12.00 4.78
C ASN A 245 26.41 10.62 5.23
N GLN A 246 25.38 10.07 4.58
CA GLN A 246 24.82 8.77 4.90
C GLN A 246 24.97 7.83 3.71
N VAL A 247 25.17 6.54 3.99
CA VAL A 247 25.06 5.51 2.96
C VAL A 247 23.60 5.31 2.58
N GLN A 248 23.35 4.94 1.33
CA GLN A 248 22.00 4.75 0.81
C GLN A 248 21.93 3.59 -0.18
N VAL A 249 20.71 3.25 -0.56
CA VAL A 249 20.40 2.40 -1.71
C VAL A 249 19.51 3.17 -2.68
N VAL A 250 19.63 2.86 -3.96
CA VAL A 250 18.73 3.37 -5.00
C VAL A 250 17.70 2.28 -5.30
N MET A 251 16.42 2.63 -5.27
CA MET A 251 15.33 1.74 -5.64
C MET A 251 14.69 2.24 -6.92
N GLY A 252 14.71 1.42 -7.97
CA GLY A 252 13.87 1.61 -9.16
C GLY A 252 12.54 0.91 -8.97
N LEU A 253 11.44 1.60 -9.24
CA LEU A 253 10.09 1.05 -9.15
C LEU A 253 9.45 1.09 -10.53
N LEU A 254 8.71 0.04 -10.87
CA LEU A 254 7.90 -0.01 -12.06
C LEU A 254 6.44 -0.27 -11.66
N ILE A 255 5.54 0.60 -12.11
CA ILE A 255 4.10 0.49 -11.86
C ILE A 255 3.31 0.44 -13.17
N ASP A 256 2.10 -0.07 -13.12
CA ASP A 256 1.15 -0.03 -14.24
C ASP A 256 0.35 1.28 -14.31
N ASP A 257 -0.60 1.34 -15.24
CA ASP A 257 -1.48 2.50 -15.41
C ASP A 257 -2.51 2.71 -14.29
N GLN A 258 -2.69 1.75 -13.38
CA GLN A 258 -3.52 1.87 -12.19
C GLN A 258 -2.73 2.29 -10.95
N GLY A 259 -1.40 2.46 -11.06
CA GLY A 259 -0.54 2.77 -9.93
C GLY A 259 -0.08 1.54 -9.13
N ILE A 260 -0.41 0.33 -9.57
CA ILE A 260 -0.06 -0.90 -8.85
C ILE A 260 1.35 -1.35 -9.29
N PRO A 261 2.25 -1.65 -8.33
CA PRO A 261 3.59 -2.15 -8.64
C PRO A 261 3.59 -3.42 -9.49
N ILE A 262 4.48 -3.45 -10.49
CA ILE A 262 4.79 -4.60 -11.34
C ILE A 262 6.06 -5.30 -10.83
N SER A 263 7.10 -4.51 -10.57
CA SER A 263 8.41 -4.98 -10.11
C SER A 263 9.20 -3.82 -9.52
N TYR A 264 10.25 -4.12 -8.76
CA TYR A 264 11.22 -3.13 -8.32
C TYR A 264 12.64 -3.71 -8.40
N GLU A 265 13.66 -2.86 -8.34
CA GLU A 265 15.05 -3.31 -8.24
C GLU A 265 15.88 -2.41 -7.33
N LEU A 266 16.81 -3.01 -6.58
CA LEU A 266 17.73 -2.28 -5.71
C LEU A 266 19.10 -2.18 -6.38
N PHE A 267 19.67 -0.98 -6.34
CA PHE A 267 20.99 -0.67 -6.85
C PHE A 267 21.85 -0.05 -5.75
N PRO A 268 23.19 -0.13 -5.90
CA PRO A 268 24.10 0.55 -4.99
C PRO A 268 23.81 2.04 -4.87
N GLY A 269 23.99 2.63 -3.69
CA GLY A 269 23.63 4.04 -3.40
C GLY A 269 24.32 5.12 -4.23
N ASN A 270 25.39 4.77 -4.94
CA ASN A 270 26.11 5.66 -5.86
C ASN A 270 25.70 5.47 -7.34
N THR A 271 24.70 4.63 -7.61
CA THR A 271 24.23 4.35 -8.97
C THR A 271 23.56 5.58 -9.56
N ASN A 272 23.96 5.94 -10.77
CA ASN A 272 23.33 7.02 -11.52
C ASN A 272 22.00 6.55 -12.11
N ASP A 273 20.93 7.32 -11.91
CA ASP A 273 19.58 7.11 -12.44
C ASP A 273 19.59 6.63 -13.91
N PHE A 274 20.40 7.23 -14.79
CA PHE A 274 20.42 6.84 -16.22
C PHE A 274 20.74 5.36 -16.46
N LYS A 275 21.48 4.71 -15.55
CA LYS A 275 21.94 3.33 -15.68
C LYS A 275 20.96 2.30 -15.12
N THR A 276 19.87 2.74 -14.48
CA THR A 276 18.95 1.83 -13.78
C THR A 276 17.81 1.34 -14.67
N LEU A 277 17.41 2.12 -15.70
CA LEU A 277 16.28 1.76 -16.56
C LEU A 277 16.53 0.46 -17.33
N VAL A 278 17.65 0.37 -18.06
CA VAL A 278 17.95 -0.78 -18.93
C VAL A 278 17.90 -2.11 -18.17
N PRO A 279 18.61 -2.29 -17.03
CA PRO A 279 18.54 -3.53 -16.27
C PRO A 279 17.12 -3.93 -15.81
N VAL A 280 16.30 -2.96 -15.41
CA VAL A 280 14.91 -3.23 -14.97
C VAL A 280 14.05 -3.70 -16.14
N ILE A 281 14.18 -3.05 -17.30
CA ILE A 281 13.42 -3.40 -18.49
C ILE A 281 13.84 -4.76 -19.05
N GLU A 282 15.14 -5.08 -19.08
CA GLU A 282 15.64 -6.42 -19.48
C GLU A 282 15.05 -7.52 -18.58
N LYS A 283 15.06 -7.29 -17.27
CA LYS A 283 14.48 -8.23 -16.29
C LYS A 283 12.98 -8.39 -16.51
N LEU A 284 12.25 -7.30 -16.72
CA LEU A 284 10.82 -7.34 -17.02
C LEU A 284 10.52 -8.15 -18.29
N LYS A 285 11.26 -7.89 -19.37
CA LYS A 285 11.12 -8.62 -20.65
C LYS A 285 11.30 -10.12 -20.45
N LYS A 286 12.38 -10.50 -19.76
CA LYS A 286 12.71 -11.91 -19.45
C LYS A 286 11.66 -12.58 -18.54
N THR A 287 11.09 -11.83 -17.60
CA THR A 287 10.21 -12.36 -16.55
C THR A 287 8.78 -12.55 -17.04
N TYR A 288 8.27 -11.59 -17.82
CA TYR A 288 6.86 -11.53 -18.20
C TYR A 288 6.61 -11.72 -19.70
N GLY A 289 7.64 -11.76 -20.53
CA GLY A 289 7.49 -11.94 -21.98
C GLY A 289 6.72 -10.81 -22.66
N ILE A 290 6.76 -9.60 -22.08
CA ILE A 290 6.04 -8.43 -22.60
C ILE A 290 6.61 -8.06 -23.97
N LYS A 291 5.77 -8.16 -25.01
CA LYS A 291 6.16 -7.92 -26.41
C LYS A 291 6.09 -6.47 -26.83
N LYS A 292 5.17 -5.69 -26.25
CA LYS A 292 5.00 -4.26 -26.53
C LYS A 292 4.62 -3.54 -25.23
N ILE A 293 5.30 -2.45 -24.92
CA ILE A 293 5.03 -1.59 -23.75
C ILE A 293 5.49 -0.17 -24.07
N ILE A 294 4.75 0.80 -23.58
CA ILE A 294 5.09 2.22 -23.60
C ILE A 294 5.68 2.56 -22.23
N ILE A 295 6.97 2.87 -22.21
CA ILE A 295 7.69 3.26 -21.00
C ILE A 295 7.63 4.78 -20.84
N THR A 296 7.17 5.22 -19.67
CA THR A 296 7.16 6.62 -19.27
C THR A 296 8.04 6.79 -18.04
N ALA A 297 8.94 7.76 -18.05
CA ALA A 297 9.87 8.01 -16.95
C ALA A 297 10.16 9.50 -16.79
N ASP A 298 10.67 9.89 -15.62
CA ASP A 298 11.07 11.27 -15.38
C ASP A 298 12.17 11.71 -16.36
N ARG A 299 12.25 13.03 -16.57
CA ARG A 299 13.23 13.71 -17.43
C ARG A 299 14.67 13.41 -17.06
N GLY A 300 14.93 12.97 -15.83
CA GLY A 300 16.22 12.49 -15.34
C GLY A 300 16.65 11.15 -15.94
N LEU A 301 15.73 10.37 -16.51
CA LEU A 301 15.98 9.04 -17.08
C LEU A 301 15.96 9.04 -18.62
N ASN A 302 15.51 10.14 -19.23
CA ASN A 302 15.53 10.36 -20.68
C ASN A 302 16.96 10.64 -21.20
N SER A 303 17.76 9.58 -21.29
CA SER A 303 19.04 9.61 -22.01
C SER A 303 18.86 9.11 -23.44
N LYS A 304 19.63 9.66 -24.38
CA LYS A 304 19.63 9.20 -25.77
C LYS A 304 19.91 7.69 -25.90
N GLN A 305 20.79 7.16 -25.04
CA GLN A 305 21.12 5.73 -25.00
C GLN A 305 19.94 4.87 -24.53
N ASN A 306 19.19 5.34 -23.53
CA ASN A 306 17.99 4.66 -23.04
C ASN A 306 16.90 4.60 -24.11
N LEU A 307 16.68 5.70 -24.85
CA LEU A 307 15.72 5.72 -25.96
C LEU A 307 16.11 4.76 -27.08
N ALA A 308 17.40 4.73 -27.46
CA ALA A 308 17.91 3.81 -28.48
C ALA A 308 17.73 2.34 -28.07
N TYR A 309 18.02 2.01 -26.80
CA TYR A 309 17.78 0.68 -26.25
C TYR A 309 16.29 0.29 -26.28
N LEU A 310 15.40 1.16 -25.81
CA LEU A 310 13.95 0.85 -25.81
C LEU A 310 13.46 0.55 -27.23
N LYS A 311 13.89 1.36 -28.21
CA LYS A 311 13.52 1.17 -29.61
C LYS A 311 14.12 -0.11 -30.21
N SER A 312 15.36 -0.48 -29.87
CA SER A 312 15.96 -1.74 -30.34
C SER A 312 15.26 -2.97 -29.76
N GLU A 313 14.70 -2.86 -28.56
CA GLU A 313 13.96 -3.94 -27.91
C GLU A 313 12.50 -4.08 -28.38
N GLY A 314 12.03 -3.20 -29.27
CA GLY A 314 10.66 -3.16 -29.77
C GLY A 314 9.68 -2.46 -28.82
N TYR A 315 10.18 -1.68 -27.87
CA TYR A 315 9.37 -0.93 -26.92
C TYR A 315 9.21 0.52 -27.34
N ASP A 316 8.06 1.06 -26.93
CA ASP A 316 7.72 2.44 -27.15
C ASP A 316 7.97 3.27 -25.89
N TYR A 317 8.02 4.59 -26.05
CA TYR A 317 8.18 5.49 -24.93
C TYR A 317 7.39 6.77 -25.09
N VAL A 318 7.09 7.40 -23.95
CA VAL A 318 6.58 8.76 -23.82
C VAL A 318 7.43 9.44 -22.74
N MET A 319 8.28 10.40 -23.13
CA MET A 319 9.25 10.99 -22.20
C MET A 319 9.37 12.50 -22.36
N ALA A 320 9.63 13.18 -21.25
CA ALA A 320 9.90 14.61 -21.21
C ALA A 320 11.16 14.98 -22.01
N TYR A 321 11.05 15.94 -22.94
CA TYR A 321 12.16 16.44 -23.75
C TYR A 321 12.70 17.78 -23.24
N LYS A 322 14.03 17.95 -23.24
CA LYS A 322 14.70 19.16 -22.72
C LYS A 322 14.81 20.25 -23.80
N ILE A 323 13.75 21.04 -23.99
CA ILE A 323 13.71 22.12 -25.00
C ILE A 323 14.85 23.15 -24.84
N ARG A 324 15.08 23.67 -23.63
CA ARG A 324 16.04 24.79 -23.44
C ARG A 324 17.50 24.41 -23.73
N SER A 325 17.86 23.13 -23.57
CA SER A 325 19.18 22.58 -23.89
C SER A 325 19.22 21.85 -25.25
N SER A 326 18.21 22.03 -26.09
CA SER A 326 18.12 21.38 -27.40
C SER A 326 18.82 22.17 -28.51
N SER A 327 18.85 21.58 -29.71
CA SER A 327 19.42 22.21 -30.90
C SER A 327 18.64 23.45 -31.32
N ARG A 328 19.28 24.32 -32.11
CA ARG A 328 18.64 25.52 -32.68
C ARG A 328 17.36 25.18 -33.45
N ALA A 329 17.40 24.14 -34.28
CA ALA A 329 16.25 23.68 -35.06
C ALA A 329 15.05 23.32 -34.17
N VAL A 330 15.27 22.66 -33.02
CA VAL A 330 14.18 22.33 -32.09
C VAL A 330 13.63 23.59 -31.42
N LYS A 331 14.49 24.53 -31.04
CA LYS A 331 14.08 25.81 -30.47
C LYS A 331 13.22 26.62 -31.44
N GLU A 332 13.62 26.70 -32.70
CA GLU A 332 12.85 27.36 -33.77
C GLU A 332 11.51 26.65 -33.99
N MET A 333 11.51 25.32 -34.01
CA MET A 333 10.28 24.52 -34.12
C MET A 333 9.30 24.78 -32.97
N VAL A 334 9.77 24.94 -31.73
CA VAL A 334 8.92 25.26 -30.57
C VAL A 334 8.32 26.67 -30.67
N LEU A 335 9.07 27.63 -31.20
CA LEU A 335 8.64 29.03 -31.29
C LEU A 335 7.83 29.37 -32.55
N GLY A 336 7.60 28.40 -33.45
CA GLY A 336 6.71 28.59 -34.60
C GLY A 336 5.25 28.79 -34.20
N ASP A 337 4.44 29.34 -35.11
CA ASP A 337 3.06 29.79 -34.81
C ASP A 337 1.96 28.74 -35.04
N ASP A 338 2.32 27.54 -35.48
CA ASP A 338 1.42 26.43 -35.88
C ASP A 338 0.87 25.63 -34.68
N TYR A 339 0.33 26.33 -33.68
CA TYR A 339 -0.32 25.71 -32.53
C TYR A 339 -1.83 25.59 -32.72
N LYS A 340 -2.39 24.47 -32.23
CA LYS A 340 -3.82 24.34 -31.98
C LYS A 340 -4.13 24.92 -30.60
N GLU A 341 -4.98 25.93 -30.56
CA GLU A 341 -5.48 26.51 -29.31
C GLU A 341 -6.69 25.73 -28.84
N GLU A 342 -6.64 25.21 -27.60
CA GLU A 342 -7.81 24.61 -26.94
C GLU A 342 -8.49 25.60 -26.01
N SER A 343 -7.72 26.52 -25.42
CA SER A 343 -8.21 27.63 -24.62
C SER A 343 -7.22 28.79 -24.65
N SER A 344 -7.61 29.94 -24.10
CA SER A 344 -6.69 31.07 -23.87
C SER A 344 -5.51 30.73 -22.95
N GLU A 345 -5.60 29.61 -22.20
CA GLU A 345 -4.59 29.20 -21.23
C GLU A 345 -3.79 27.97 -21.65
N PHE A 346 -4.17 27.32 -22.75
CA PHE A 346 -3.54 26.07 -23.21
C PHE A 346 -3.57 25.92 -24.73
N LYS A 347 -2.40 25.60 -25.28
CA LYS A 347 -2.22 25.29 -26.70
C LYS A 347 -1.21 24.17 -26.89
N TRP A 348 -1.32 23.44 -27.99
CA TRP A 348 -0.40 22.37 -28.32
C TRP A 348 -0.10 22.26 -29.81
N LYS A 349 1.01 21.61 -30.13
CA LYS A 349 1.49 21.38 -31.49
C LYS A 349 2.16 20.01 -31.59
N LEU A 350 1.83 19.26 -32.63
CA LEU A 350 2.44 17.95 -32.90
C LEU A 350 3.48 18.07 -34.02
N CYS A 351 4.70 17.62 -33.75
CA CYS A 351 5.81 17.68 -34.70
C CYS A 351 6.37 16.30 -34.98
N LYS A 352 6.82 16.07 -36.22
CA LYS A 352 7.78 15.00 -36.49
C LYS A 352 9.12 15.37 -35.87
N PHE A 353 9.76 14.42 -35.20
CA PHE A 353 11.01 14.67 -34.48
C PHE A 353 12.01 13.55 -34.74
N GLU A 354 13.11 13.90 -35.39
CA GLU A 354 14.18 12.94 -35.68
C GLU A 354 15.44 13.29 -34.90
N ASN A 355 16.07 12.28 -34.30
CA ASN A 355 17.33 12.45 -33.59
C ASN A 355 18.28 11.31 -33.93
N THR A 356 19.56 11.61 -34.12
CA THR A 356 20.59 10.59 -34.31
C THR A 356 21.36 10.38 -33.02
N VAL A 357 21.54 9.12 -32.63
CA VAL A 357 22.20 8.70 -31.40
C VAL A 357 23.31 7.72 -31.73
N SER A 358 24.48 7.87 -31.10
CA SER A 358 25.50 6.82 -31.11
C SER A 358 25.15 5.78 -30.04
N TYR A 359 24.87 4.55 -30.45
CA TYR A 359 24.51 3.43 -29.59
C TYR A 359 25.31 2.20 -30.02
N GLN A 360 26.04 1.60 -29.06
CA GLN A 360 26.92 0.44 -29.31
C GLN A 360 27.94 0.62 -30.47
N GLY A 361 28.38 1.86 -30.72
CA GLY A 361 29.33 2.17 -31.79
C GLY A 361 28.68 2.49 -33.14
N GLU A 362 27.37 2.31 -33.27
CA GLU A 362 26.60 2.61 -34.48
C GLU A 362 25.75 3.88 -34.35
N LYS A 363 25.46 4.54 -35.46
CA LYS A 363 24.54 5.68 -35.51
C LYS A 363 23.12 5.18 -35.73
N VAL A 364 22.30 5.23 -34.68
CA VAL A 364 20.88 4.87 -34.71
C VAL A 364 20.05 6.14 -34.92
N LYS A 365 19.13 6.09 -35.89
CA LYS A 365 18.17 7.17 -36.15
C LYS A 365 16.86 6.89 -35.38
N LEU A 366 16.49 7.79 -34.48
CA LEU A 366 15.23 7.76 -33.76
C LEU A 366 14.22 8.62 -34.51
N GLU A 367 13.35 7.97 -35.30
CA GLU A 367 12.19 8.61 -35.92
C GLU A 367 10.99 8.60 -34.98
N ASP A 368 10.76 9.73 -34.32
CA ASP A 368 9.75 9.90 -33.28
C ASP A 368 8.81 11.04 -33.61
N ASN A 369 7.85 11.28 -32.72
CA ASN A 369 7.06 12.50 -32.68
C ASN A 369 7.40 13.30 -31.42
N MET A 370 7.16 14.61 -31.48
CA MET A 370 7.21 15.48 -30.33
C MET A 370 5.92 16.27 -30.19
N LEU A 371 5.24 16.07 -29.07
CA LEU A 371 4.13 16.91 -28.65
C LEU A 371 4.70 18.09 -27.87
N ILE A 372 4.43 19.29 -28.34
CA ILE A 372 4.81 20.54 -27.70
C ILE A 372 3.56 21.16 -27.11
N THR A 373 3.57 21.49 -25.83
CA THR A 373 2.47 22.18 -25.16
C THR A 373 2.94 23.50 -24.62
N TRP A 374 2.01 24.44 -24.49
CA TRP A 374 2.19 25.66 -23.72
C TRP A 374 0.99 25.84 -22.78
N SER A 375 1.25 26.20 -21.53
CA SER A 375 0.19 26.55 -20.59
C SER A 375 0.51 27.77 -19.75
N LEU A 376 -0.53 28.56 -19.43
CA LEU A 376 -0.39 29.76 -18.61
C LEU A 376 0.15 29.44 -17.21
N LYS A 377 -0.37 28.39 -16.58
CA LYS A 377 0.09 27.90 -15.26
C LYS A 377 1.59 27.56 -15.29
N ARG A 378 2.06 26.91 -16.36
CA ARG A 378 3.48 26.57 -16.52
C ARG A 378 4.32 27.82 -16.78
N ALA A 379 3.84 28.75 -17.59
CA ALA A 379 4.53 30.00 -17.88
C ALA A 379 4.78 30.81 -16.61
N GLN A 380 3.78 30.92 -15.74
CA GLN A 380 3.90 31.58 -14.44
C GLN A 380 4.92 30.89 -13.52
N LYS A 381 4.92 29.55 -13.48
CA LYS A 381 5.90 28.77 -12.69
C LYS A 381 7.32 28.96 -13.22
N ASP A 382 7.52 28.75 -14.52
CA ASP A 382 8.82 28.85 -15.18
C ASP A 382 9.40 30.27 -15.03
N ARG A 383 8.55 31.31 -15.12
CA ARG A 383 8.93 32.70 -14.87
C ARG A 383 9.43 32.90 -13.43
N LYS A 384 8.70 32.42 -12.42
CA LYS A 384 9.13 32.51 -11.01
C LYS A 384 10.46 31.79 -10.76
N ASP A 385 10.60 30.58 -11.31
CA ASP A 385 11.84 29.80 -11.19
C ASP A 385 13.02 30.52 -11.89
N ARG A 386 12.77 31.15 -13.05
CA ARG A 386 13.75 31.97 -13.77
C ARG A 386 14.13 33.22 -12.99
N GLU A 387 13.18 33.97 -12.44
CA GLU A 387 13.41 35.15 -11.62
C GLU A 387 14.30 34.82 -10.40
N ARG A 388 14.03 33.70 -9.73
CA ARG A 388 14.88 33.19 -8.64
C ARG A 388 16.31 32.89 -9.08
N LEU A 389 16.50 32.33 -10.27
CA LEU A 389 17.84 32.06 -10.83
C LEU A 389 18.57 33.35 -11.25
N ILE A 390 17.83 34.34 -11.77
CA ILE A 390 18.37 35.66 -12.11
C ILE A 390 18.90 36.34 -10.85
N GLU A 391 18.11 36.36 -9.77
CA GLU A 391 18.52 36.98 -8.50
C GLU A 391 19.80 36.33 -7.94
N LYS A 392 19.87 34.99 -7.95
CA LYS A 392 21.09 34.25 -7.56
C LYS A 392 22.29 34.57 -8.45
N SER A 393 22.08 34.64 -9.77
CA SER A 393 23.16 34.91 -10.72
C SER A 393 23.70 36.34 -10.55
N LYS A 394 22.84 37.32 -10.27
CA LYS A 394 23.25 38.72 -9.99
C LYS A 394 24.10 38.81 -8.72
N LYS A 395 23.64 38.20 -7.61
CA LYS A 395 24.40 38.12 -6.36
C LYS A 395 25.80 37.49 -6.55
N LEU A 396 25.89 36.47 -7.41
CA LEU A 396 27.17 35.83 -7.76
C LEU A 396 28.11 36.72 -8.56
N VAL A 397 27.57 37.55 -9.46
CA VAL A 397 28.36 38.52 -10.23
C VAL A 397 28.89 39.64 -9.32
N GLU A 398 28.09 40.08 -8.34
CA GLU A 398 28.45 41.13 -7.38
C GLU A 398 29.47 40.66 -6.32
N SER A 399 29.60 39.34 -6.08
CA SER A 399 30.51 38.76 -5.07
C SER A 399 31.39 37.64 -5.65
N PRO A 400 32.48 37.96 -6.38
CA PRO A 400 33.36 36.97 -7.01
C PRO A 400 34.04 36.01 -6.01
N SER A 401 34.22 36.42 -4.75
CA SER A 401 34.77 35.57 -3.67
C SER A 401 33.82 34.43 -3.27
N ALA A 402 32.52 34.55 -3.51
CA ALA A 402 31.51 33.51 -3.24
C ALA A 402 31.47 32.41 -4.32
N LEU A 403 32.11 32.63 -5.49
CA LEU A 403 32.09 31.67 -6.60
C LEU A 403 32.65 30.30 -6.21
N LYS A 404 33.80 30.26 -5.51
CA LYS A 404 34.47 29.00 -5.14
C LYS A 404 33.60 28.11 -4.24
N ALA A 405 32.80 28.70 -3.36
CA ALA A 405 31.87 27.99 -2.48
C ALA A 405 30.56 27.55 -3.18
N GLU A 406 30.05 28.36 -4.12
CA GLU A 406 28.83 28.06 -4.88
C GLU A 406 29.04 27.32 -6.20
N MET A 407 30.28 26.97 -6.59
CA MET A 407 30.57 26.21 -7.83
C MET A 407 29.76 24.91 -7.94
N LYS A 408 29.31 24.35 -6.80
CA LYS A 408 28.55 23.10 -6.69
C LYS A 408 27.01 23.26 -6.69
N LYS A 409 26.43 24.47 -6.64
CA LYS A 409 24.99 24.71 -6.35
C LYS A 409 24.16 25.39 -7.47
N GLY A 410 24.62 25.38 -8.72
CA GLY A 410 23.77 25.67 -9.89
C GLY A 410 23.38 27.13 -10.16
N GLY A 411 23.92 28.12 -9.43
CA GLY A 411 23.64 29.56 -9.64
C GLY A 411 24.27 30.20 -10.88
N LYS A 412 24.96 29.43 -11.73
CA LYS A 412 25.79 29.96 -12.83
C LYS A 412 25.05 30.22 -14.14
N LYS A 413 23.74 29.92 -14.22
CA LYS A 413 23.04 29.82 -15.51
C LYS A 413 23.12 31.12 -16.34
N TYR A 414 23.07 32.28 -15.68
CA TYR A 414 23.19 33.59 -16.31
C TYR A 414 24.50 34.30 -15.96
N VAL A 415 25.54 33.56 -15.59
CA VAL A 415 26.87 34.12 -15.31
C VAL A 415 27.77 33.82 -16.50
N GLN A 416 28.33 34.85 -17.11
CA GLN A 416 29.32 34.74 -18.18
C GLN A 416 30.72 34.74 -17.57
N LEU A 417 31.44 33.63 -17.75
CA LEU A 417 32.84 33.49 -17.37
C LEU A 417 33.72 34.03 -18.51
N SER A 418 34.62 34.95 -18.20
CA SER A 418 35.71 35.37 -19.08
C SER A 418 36.86 34.36 -19.00
N LEU A 419 37.58 34.15 -20.10
CA LEU A 419 38.76 33.27 -20.17
C LEU A 419 40.03 33.95 -19.63
N ALA A 420 40.00 35.28 -19.47
CA ALA A 420 41.09 36.05 -18.87
C ALA A 420 40.89 36.12 -17.35
N ILE A 421 41.95 35.82 -16.60
CA ILE A 421 41.96 35.67 -15.13
C ILE A 421 41.59 36.98 -14.39
N GLU A 422 41.60 38.12 -15.08
CA GLU A 422 41.44 39.46 -14.49
C GLU A 422 40.15 40.19 -14.89
N GLU A 423 39.27 39.60 -15.69
CA GLU A 423 38.01 40.27 -16.08
C GLU A 423 36.87 40.01 -15.07
N PRO A 424 36.04 41.02 -14.76
CA PRO A 424 34.89 40.85 -13.87
C PRO A 424 33.85 39.94 -14.52
N LEU A 425 33.20 39.10 -13.69
CA LEU A 425 32.05 38.30 -14.10
C LEU A 425 30.96 39.21 -14.66
N ARG A 426 30.29 38.77 -15.72
CA ARG A 426 29.18 39.53 -16.31
C ARG A 426 27.89 38.73 -16.26
N PHE A 427 26.78 39.44 -16.13
CA PHE A 427 25.46 38.84 -16.26
C PHE A 427 25.11 38.63 -17.74
N ASN A 428 24.62 37.43 -18.08
CA ASN A 428 24.27 37.05 -19.44
C ASN A 428 22.80 37.40 -19.75
N GLU A 429 22.53 38.66 -20.11
CA GLU A 429 21.19 39.12 -20.49
C GLU A 429 20.62 38.37 -21.69
N LYS A 430 21.45 38.04 -22.69
CA LYS A 430 21.01 37.30 -23.89
C LYS A 430 20.45 35.93 -23.53
N GLN A 431 21.09 35.19 -22.62
CA GLN A 431 20.61 33.88 -22.20
C GLN A 431 19.29 33.97 -21.41
N LYS A 432 19.11 35.04 -20.63
CA LYS A 432 17.84 35.34 -19.94
C LYS A 432 16.71 35.59 -20.94
N GLU A 433 16.93 36.46 -21.93
CA GLU A 433 15.94 36.77 -22.97
C GLU A 433 15.55 35.52 -23.78
N ILE A 434 16.53 34.67 -24.10
CA ILE A 434 16.27 33.39 -24.76
C ILE A 434 15.40 32.51 -23.86
N ASP A 435 15.76 32.35 -22.58
CA ASP A 435 15.04 31.48 -21.65
C ASP A 435 13.61 31.95 -21.37
N GLU A 436 13.36 33.26 -21.36
CA GLU A 436 12.05 33.89 -21.20
C GLU A 436 11.08 33.51 -22.32
N LYS A 437 11.55 33.44 -23.57
CA LYS A 437 10.72 33.01 -24.71
C LYS A 437 10.19 31.57 -24.57
N PHE A 438 10.85 30.74 -23.76
CA PHE A 438 10.47 29.36 -23.53
C PHE A 438 9.69 29.15 -22.22
N ASP A 439 9.28 30.22 -21.54
CA ASP A 439 8.43 30.10 -20.35
C ASP A 439 7.05 29.55 -20.76
N GLY A 440 6.63 28.45 -20.14
CA GLY A 440 5.35 27.81 -20.41
C GLY A 440 5.41 26.66 -21.39
N TYR A 441 6.45 26.58 -22.22
CA TYR A 441 6.60 25.51 -23.20
C TYR A 441 7.13 24.21 -22.58
N TYR A 442 6.52 23.10 -22.95
CA TYR A 442 6.91 21.75 -22.56
C TYR A 442 6.95 20.82 -23.76
N GLY A 443 7.96 19.95 -23.82
CA GLY A 443 8.14 19.00 -24.92
C GLY A 443 8.02 17.58 -24.42
N ILE A 444 7.26 16.75 -25.11
CA ILE A 444 7.09 15.33 -24.84
C ILE A 444 7.46 14.58 -26.11
N GLN A 445 8.54 13.80 -26.05
CA GLN A 445 9.00 12.95 -27.14
C GLN A 445 8.36 11.57 -27.00
N PHE A 446 7.83 11.01 -28.09
CA PHE A 446 7.23 9.70 -28.07
C PHE A 446 7.44 8.93 -29.38
N SER A 447 7.60 7.61 -29.28
CA SER A 447 7.97 6.76 -30.42
C SER A 447 6.77 6.16 -31.17
N ASP A 448 5.66 5.86 -30.48
CA ASP A 448 4.48 5.25 -31.12
C ASP A 448 3.70 6.33 -31.89
N LYS A 449 3.83 6.29 -33.22
CA LYS A 449 3.19 7.25 -34.13
C LYS A 449 1.66 7.17 -34.16
N SER A 450 1.07 6.10 -33.62
CA SER A 450 -0.39 5.93 -33.57
C SER A 450 -1.07 6.67 -32.41
N LEU A 451 -0.30 7.16 -31.43
CA LEU A 451 -0.85 7.86 -30.27
C LEU A 451 -1.37 9.24 -30.64
N SER A 452 -2.60 9.55 -30.20
CA SER A 452 -3.14 10.91 -30.31
C SER A 452 -2.49 11.84 -29.27
N PRO A 453 -2.46 13.17 -29.52
CA PRO A 453 -1.96 14.15 -28.56
C PRO A 453 -2.59 14.02 -27.17
N GLU A 454 -3.91 13.79 -27.10
CA GLU A 454 -4.65 13.61 -25.85
C GLU A 454 -4.14 12.37 -25.10
N LYS A 455 -3.95 11.26 -25.81
CA LYS A 455 -3.43 10.03 -25.20
C LYS A 455 -1.99 10.18 -24.69
N VAL A 456 -1.14 10.91 -25.43
CA VAL A 456 0.23 11.22 -24.99
C VAL A 456 0.20 12.04 -23.70
N LEU A 457 -0.69 13.03 -23.61
CA LEU A 457 -0.86 13.83 -22.39
C LEU A 457 -1.39 13.00 -21.23
N ASP A 458 -2.38 12.13 -21.45
CA ASP A 458 -2.90 11.25 -20.41
C ASP A 458 -1.84 10.31 -19.85
N ILE A 459 -1.05 9.68 -20.74
CA ILE A 459 0.08 8.84 -20.34
C ILE A 459 1.07 9.67 -19.55
N TYR A 460 1.54 10.79 -20.10
CA TYR A 460 2.55 11.62 -19.43
C TYR A 460 2.07 12.15 -18.07
N ASN A 461 0.82 12.60 -17.99
CA ASN A 461 0.20 13.05 -16.75
C ASN A 461 0.11 11.92 -15.72
N GLY A 462 0.03 10.65 -16.14
CA GLY A 462 0.06 9.50 -15.24
C GLY A 462 1.34 9.33 -14.41
N LEU A 463 2.42 10.06 -14.72
CA LEU A 463 3.69 10.02 -13.97
C LEU A 463 3.52 10.32 -12.47
N TRP A 464 2.54 11.13 -12.06
CA TRP A 464 2.36 11.42 -10.63
C TRP A 464 2.06 10.17 -9.80
N LYS A 465 1.53 9.09 -10.40
CA LYS A 465 1.22 7.83 -9.71
C LYS A 465 2.46 7.14 -9.14
N ILE A 466 3.60 7.22 -9.83
CA ILE A 466 4.86 6.64 -9.33
C ILE A 466 5.45 7.51 -8.23
N GLU A 467 5.38 8.84 -8.39
CA GLU A 467 5.81 9.80 -7.36
C GLU A 467 5.00 9.60 -6.07
N GLU A 468 3.68 9.44 -6.20
CA GLU A 468 2.80 9.16 -5.06
C GLU A 468 3.13 7.80 -4.43
N SER A 469 3.44 6.77 -5.23
CA SER A 469 3.85 5.47 -4.69
C SER A 469 5.15 5.55 -3.89
N PHE A 470 6.13 6.34 -4.34
CA PHE A 470 7.32 6.63 -3.54
C PHE A 470 7.02 7.45 -2.30
N LYS A 471 6.07 8.39 -2.36
CA LYS A 471 5.59 9.13 -1.19
C LYS A 471 5.01 8.16 -0.16
N VAL A 472 4.05 7.32 -0.55
CA VAL A 472 3.45 6.28 0.30
C VAL A 472 4.50 5.35 0.91
N LEU A 473 5.48 4.89 0.12
CA LEU A 473 6.58 4.08 0.64
C LEU A 473 7.41 4.79 1.72
N LYS A 474 7.64 6.09 1.58
CA LYS A 474 8.47 6.87 2.52
C LYS A 474 7.71 7.37 3.74
N SER A 475 6.44 7.74 3.59
CA SER A 475 5.59 8.22 4.68
C SER A 475 4.79 7.09 5.32
N ASN A 476 3.76 6.61 4.63
CA ASN A 476 2.75 5.71 5.20
C ASN A 476 3.29 4.32 5.54
N LEU A 477 4.23 3.82 4.73
CA LEU A 477 4.84 2.51 4.96
C LEU A 477 6.20 2.61 5.65
N GLU A 478 6.71 3.81 5.92
CA GLU A 478 8.02 4.05 6.55
C GLU A 478 9.12 3.07 6.10
N ALA A 479 9.30 2.88 4.79
CA ALA A 479 10.40 2.07 4.26
C ALA A 479 11.78 2.59 4.73
N ARG A 480 11.83 3.81 5.27
CA ARG A 480 12.84 4.26 6.22
C ARG A 480 12.14 4.76 7.50
N PRO A 481 12.77 4.63 8.69
CA PRO A 481 14.11 4.09 8.93
C PRO A 481 14.26 2.57 8.72
N ILE A 482 15.45 2.14 8.27
CA ILE A 482 15.76 0.74 7.97
C ILE A 482 16.54 0.13 9.16
N TYR A 483 15.88 -0.73 9.93
CA TYR A 483 16.43 -1.32 11.17
C TYR A 483 17.20 -2.63 10.98
N VAL A 484 17.66 -2.93 9.76
CA VAL A 484 18.36 -4.17 9.42
C VAL A 484 19.64 -3.88 8.63
N TRP A 485 20.67 -4.69 8.85
CA TRP A 485 22.04 -4.37 8.44
C TRP A 485 22.64 -5.32 7.41
N THR A 486 22.24 -6.59 7.40
CA THR A 486 22.75 -7.54 6.39
C THR A 486 22.06 -7.31 5.06
N GLU A 487 22.78 -7.45 3.95
CA GLU A 487 22.22 -7.28 2.60
C GLU A 487 20.97 -8.14 2.37
N SER A 488 20.99 -9.39 2.83
CA SER A 488 19.85 -10.31 2.74
C SER A 488 18.60 -9.81 3.49
N SER A 489 18.78 -9.27 4.70
CA SER A 489 17.68 -8.70 5.49
C SER A 489 17.20 -7.37 4.93
N ILE A 490 18.10 -6.55 4.38
CA ILE A 490 17.76 -5.30 3.69
C ILE A 490 16.89 -5.61 2.47
N LYS A 491 17.32 -6.54 1.61
CA LYS A 491 16.53 -7.02 0.47
C LYS A 491 15.15 -7.50 0.92
N GLY A 492 15.09 -8.33 1.96
CA GLY A 492 13.84 -8.79 2.57
C GLY A 492 12.92 -7.68 3.07
N HIS A 493 13.48 -6.64 3.69
CA HIS A 493 12.73 -5.46 4.13
C HIS A 493 12.06 -4.76 2.94
N PHE A 494 12.79 -4.54 1.85
CA PHE A 494 12.21 -3.92 0.65
C PHE A 494 11.18 -4.81 -0.04
N VAL A 495 11.32 -6.15 -0.01
CA VAL A 495 10.28 -7.07 -0.53
C VAL A 495 9.00 -6.91 0.27
N MET A 496 9.09 -6.84 1.60
CA MET A 496 7.95 -6.61 2.48
C MET A 496 7.30 -5.24 2.21
N CYS A 497 8.08 -4.17 2.04
CA CYS A 497 7.54 -2.85 1.69
C CYS A 497 6.87 -2.84 0.30
N TYR A 498 7.44 -3.54 -0.68
CA TYR A 498 6.83 -3.74 -2.00
C TYR A 498 5.49 -4.48 -1.88
N LEU A 499 5.45 -5.58 -1.12
CA LEU A 499 4.22 -6.35 -0.90
C LEU A 499 3.13 -5.50 -0.23
N ALA A 500 3.48 -4.73 0.79
CA ALA A 500 2.57 -3.78 1.43
C ALA A 500 2.03 -2.76 0.41
N LEU A 501 2.91 -2.13 -0.38
CA LEU A 501 2.48 -1.18 -1.40
C LEU A 501 1.54 -1.82 -2.44
N VAL A 502 1.80 -3.06 -2.87
CA VAL A 502 0.90 -3.77 -3.78
C VAL A 502 -0.48 -3.94 -3.16
N LEU A 503 -0.57 -4.40 -1.91
CA LEU A 503 -1.86 -4.61 -1.24
C LEU A 503 -2.63 -3.29 -1.10
N GLU A 504 -1.95 -2.22 -0.75
CA GLU A 504 -2.55 -0.89 -0.61
C GLU A 504 -3.08 -0.36 -1.94
N ARG A 505 -2.25 -0.37 -2.99
CA ARG A 505 -2.67 0.10 -4.32
C ARG A 505 -3.75 -0.77 -4.94
N TYR A 506 -3.74 -2.06 -4.64
CA TYR A 506 -4.80 -2.96 -5.05
C TYR A 506 -6.11 -2.69 -4.31
N LEU A 507 -6.06 -2.38 -3.01
CA LEU A 507 -7.23 -1.95 -2.24
C LEU A 507 -7.83 -0.67 -2.83
N GLU A 508 -7.02 0.36 -3.03
CA GLU A 508 -7.44 1.62 -3.66
C GLU A 508 -8.09 1.39 -5.02
N TYR A 509 -7.49 0.52 -5.86
CA TYR A 509 -8.09 0.13 -7.14
C TYR A 509 -9.49 -0.47 -6.95
N LYS A 510 -9.65 -1.45 -6.03
CA LYS A 510 -10.97 -2.08 -5.78
C LYS A 510 -12.00 -1.09 -5.25
N LEU A 511 -11.60 -0.15 -4.41
CA LEU A 511 -12.47 0.91 -3.91
C LEU A 511 -12.91 1.87 -5.03
N ARG A 512 -11.97 2.30 -5.88
CA ARG A 512 -12.28 3.15 -7.06
C ARG A 512 -13.25 2.47 -8.02
N GLN A 513 -13.13 1.16 -8.24
CA GLN A 513 -14.09 0.39 -9.04
C GLN A 513 -15.52 0.36 -8.45
N LYS A 514 -15.66 0.67 -7.15
CA LYS A 514 -16.95 0.82 -6.46
C LYS A 514 -17.37 2.29 -6.30
N GLY A 515 -16.67 3.23 -6.93
CA GLY A 515 -16.93 4.67 -6.82
C GLY A 515 -16.51 5.27 -5.47
N ILE A 516 -15.63 4.61 -4.73
CA ILE A 516 -15.10 5.08 -3.44
C ILE A 516 -13.68 5.56 -3.67
N ASP A 517 -13.47 6.87 -3.60
CA ASP A 517 -12.16 7.50 -3.73
C ASP A 517 -11.63 7.91 -2.35
N LEU A 518 -10.71 7.12 -1.81
CA LEU A 518 -10.06 7.34 -0.53
C LEU A 518 -8.55 7.36 -0.72
N SER A 519 -7.86 8.26 -0.02
CA SER A 519 -6.41 8.25 0.05
C SER A 519 -5.90 7.09 0.92
N THR A 520 -4.67 6.65 0.69
CA THR A 520 -3.96 5.67 1.53
C THR A 520 -4.10 5.98 3.02
N GLU A 521 -3.91 7.23 3.43
CA GLU A 521 -4.00 7.66 4.83
C GLU A 521 -5.40 7.45 5.42
N LYS A 522 -6.47 7.79 4.67
CA LYS A 522 -7.85 7.54 5.13
C LYS A 522 -8.17 6.05 5.23
N ILE A 523 -7.68 5.25 4.28
CA ILE A 523 -7.86 3.80 4.29
C ILE A 523 -7.19 3.20 5.53
N GLN A 524 -5.92 3.55 5.77
CA GLN A 524 -5.17 3.09 6.94
C GLN A 524 -5.83 3.52 8.25
N GLU A 525 -6.24 4.78 8.39
CA GLU A 525 -6.94 5.27 9.58
C GLU A 525 -8.28 4.56 9.82
N ALA A 526 -9.04 4.30 8.75
CA ALA A 526 -10.31 3.57 8.85
C ALA A 526 -10.08 2.14 9.34
N ILE A 527 -9.12 1.43 8.75
CA ILE A 527 -8.77 0.06 9.15
C ILE A 527 -8.19 0.02 10.58
N GLU A 528 -7.34 0.98 10.95
CA GLU A 528 -6.77 1.09 12.29
C GLU A 528 -7.86 1.36 13.34
N SER A 529 -8.90 2.14 13.01
CA SER A 529 -10.02 2.43 13.93
C SER A 529 -10.85 1.20 14.32
N ALA A 530 -10.83 0.14 13.50
CA ALA A 530 -11.58 -1.09 13.73
C ALA A 530 -10.95 -1.95 14.82
N LYS A 531 -11.28 -1.59 16.07
CA LYS A 531 -10.79 -2.22 17.30
C LYS A 531 -11.92 -2.90 18.09
N ILE A 532 -11.53 -3.94 18.82
CA ILE A 532 -12.36 -4.64 19.79
C ILE A 532 -11.63 -4.68 21.14
N MET A 533 -12.39 -4.52 22.22
CA MET A 533 -11.92 -4.83 23.57
C MET A 533 -12.15 -6.31 23.85
N VAL A 534 -11.13 -7.01 24.34
CA VAL A 534 -11.22 -8.43 24.70
C VAL A 534 -11.46 -8.60 26.19
N VAL A 535 -12.48 -9.37 26.52
CA VAL A 535 -12.88 -9.69 27.88
C VAL A 535 -12.78 -11.21 28.06
N GLU A 536 -11.94 -11.67 28.97
CA GLU A 536 -11.74 -13.10 29.24
C GLU A 536 -12.47 -13.52 30.51
N LYS A 537 -13.21 -14.61 30.43
CA LYS A 537 -13.89 -15.21 31.58
C LYS A 537 -12.96 -16.21 32.25
N GLU A 538 -12.45 -15.87 33.44
CA GLU A 538 -11.46 -16.68 34.16
C GLU A 538 -11.91 -18.14 34.39
N SER A 539 -13.20 -18.35 34.69
CA SER A 539 -13.74 -19.68 35.01
C SER A 539 -13.61 -20.73 33.89
N ASN A 540 -13.52 -20.32 32.62
CA ASN A 540 -13.48 -21.25 31.48
C ASN A 540 -12.58 -20.79 30.31
N GLY A 541 -11.87 -19.67 30.46
CA GLY A 541 -10.99 -19.12 29.42
C GLY A 541 -11.72 -18.62 28.17
N LEU A 542 -13.05 -18.49 28.18
CA LEU A 542 -13.78 -17.98 27.03
C LEU A 542 -13.50 -16.48 26.86
N LYS A 543 -13.11 -16.11 25.64
CA LYS A 543 -12.84 -14.72 25.24
C LYS A 543 -14.04 -14.14 24.50
N TYR A 544 -14.56 -13.06 25.07
CA TYR A 544 -15.62 -12.24 24.52
C TYR A 544 -15.04 -10.95 23.99
N TYR A 545 -15.80 -10.25 23.15
CA TYR A 545 -15.40 -8.95 22.63
C TYR A 545 -16.51 -7.91 22.74
N ILE A 546 -16.09 -6.66 22.85
CA ILE A 546 -16.91 -5.45 22.70
C ILE A 546 -16.31 -4.62 21.58
N LYS A 547 -17.08 -4.39 20.53
CA LYS A 547 -16.68 -3.62 19.34
C LYS A 547 -16.63 -2.13 19.69
N SER A 548 -15.52 -1.48 19.35
CA SER A 548 -15.41 -0.03 19.38
C SER A 548 -16.11 0.58 18.16
N GLU A 549 -16.49 1.86 18.26
CA GLU A 549 -16.96 2.61 17.12
C GLU A 549 -15.89 2.68 16.01
N THR A 550 -16.33 2.56 14.76
CA THR A 550 -15.47 2.59 13.57
C THR A 550 -15.69 3.89 12.82
N LYS A 551 -14.68 4.35 12.07
CA LYS A 551 -14.88 5.46 11.13
C LYS A 551 -15.84 5.02 10.01
N ASP A 552 -16.68 5.93 9.51
CA ASP A 552 -17.61 5.69 8.39
C ASP A 552 -16.93 5.06 7.15
N ASP A 553 -15.69 5.46 6.89
CA ASP A 553 -14.92 4.94 5.76
C ASP A 553 -14.62 3.44 5.91
N TYR A 554 -14.53 2.90 7.12
CA TYR A 554 -14.33 1.47 7.35
C TYR A 554 -15.52 0.65 6.86
N ASP A 555 -16.75 1.09 7.15
CA ASP A 555 -17.96 0.39 6.73
C ASP A 555 -18.10 0.43 5.20
N LYS A 556 -17.72 1.54 4.56
CA LYS A 556 -17.64 1.63 3.08
C LYS A 556 -16.64 0.61 2.51
N ILE A 557 -15.45 0.47 3.12
CA ILE A 557 -14.42 -0.47 2.68
C ILE A 557 -14.89 -1.91 2.81
N VAL A 558 -15.40 -2.30 3.99
CA VAL A 558 -15.89 -3.65 4.28
C VAL A 558 -17.04 -4.03 3.33
N LYS A 559 -17.99 -3.12 3.09
CA LYS A 559 -19.09 -3.31 2.15
C LYS A 559 -18.60 -3.45 0.71
N ALA A 560 -17.65 -2.61 0.28
CA ALA A 560 -17.07 -2.66 -1.07
C ALA A 560 -16.36 -4.00 -1.37
N LEU A 561 -15.72 -4.58 -0.35
CA LEU A 561 -15.02 -5.86 -0.43
C LEU A 561 -15.91 -7.09 -0.13
N GLY A 562 -17.17 -6.89 0.27
CA GLY A 562 -18.08 -7.97 0.64
C GLY A 562 -17.65 -8.71 1.93
N ILE A 563 -16.94 -8.03 2.83
CA ILE A 563 -16.53 -8.59 4.12
C ILE A 563 -17.74 -8.53 5.08
N LYS A 564 -17.98 -9.62 5.81
CA LYS A 564 -19.10 -9.69 6.75
C LYS A 564 -18.86 -8.79 7.97
N GLU A 565 -19.81 -7.91 8.27
CA GLU A 565 -19.79 -7.11 9.49
C GLU A 565 -19.91 -7.98 10.75
N ILE A 566 -19.22 -7.56 11.81
CA ILE A 566 -19.29 -8.22 13.12
C ILE A 566 -20.30 -7.50 14.02
N PRO A 567 -21.07 -8.24 14.83
CA PRO A 567 -21.95 -7.65 15.85
C PRO A 567 -21.18 -6.80 16.86
N SER A 568 -21.89 -5.93 17.61
CA SER A 568 -21.29 -5.06 18.64
C SER A 568 -20.63 -5.83 19.79
N THR A 569 -21.09 -7.04 20.09
CA THR A 569 -20.50 -7.94 21.07
C THR A 569 -20.60 -9.39 20.60
N GLY A 570 -19.71 -10.26 21.08
CA GLY A 570 -19.72 -11.66 20.67
C GLY A 570 -18.59 -12.46 21.30
N LEU A 571 -18.46 -13.72 20.88
CA LEU A 571 -17.32 -14.57 21.21
C LEU A 571 -16.21 -14.35 20.17
N ILE A 572 -14.96 -14.18 20.63
CA ILE A 572 -13.79 -13.97 19.77
C ILE A 572 -13.66 -15.09 18.72
N LYS A 573 -13.90 -16.35 19.10
CA LYS A 573 -13.82 -17.50 18.19
C LYS A 573 -14.76 -17.44 16.99
N ASN A 574 -15.83 -16.63 17.05
CA ASN A 574 -16.80 -16.51 15.96
C ASN A 574 -16.34 -15.50 14.88
N ILE A 575 -15.28 -14.76 15.17
CA ILE A 575 -14.73 -13.73 14.30
C ILE A 575 -13.24 -13.95 14.00
N ILE A 576 -12.68 -15.11 14.31
CA ILE A 576 -11.33 -15.50 13.88
C ILE A 576 -11.39 -16.18 12.52
#